data_AF-A0A179FHL2-F1
#
_entry.id   AF-A0A179FHL2-F1
#
_cell.length_a   1.000
_cell.length_b   1.000
_cell.length_c   1.000
_cell.angle_alpha   90.00
_cell.angle_beta   90.00
_cell.angle_gamma   90.00
#
_symmetry.space_group_name_H-M   'P 1'
#
loop_
_entity.id
_entity.type
_entity.pdbx_description
1 polymer ?
#
loop_
_entity_poly.entity_id
_entity_poly.type
_entity_poly.pdbx_seq_one_letter_code
_entity_poly.pdbx_strand_id
1 'polypeptide(L)'
;MQVCRESRQNAPYQKAFLTIIPNESDIRYAWVNFHEDMICLADWKVELLACHERDIQRLRFTVPEGNIGELFYEYFFHNSHELLKEFTALRELHIAIKQPCLIWGSTVDGPGYGACFAENVRFLDLTTGLLLTGHEMELAYRWAVQHGGMAPDMDGYDDELHFTLDNESVWEVGEID
;
A
#
# COMPACT_ATOMS: atom_id res chain seq x y z
N MET A 1 2.38 -18.42 5.42
CA MET A 1 3.16 -18.42 6.67
C MET A 1 3.05 -19.78 7.36
N GLN A 2 4.17 -20.37 7.77
CA GLN A 2 4.17 -21.51 8.69
C GLN A 2 4.52 -20.98 10.08
N VAL A 3 3.54 -20.93 10.96
CA VAL A 3 3.74 -20.48 12.36
C VAL A 3 4.12 -21.69 13.21
N CYS A 4 5.20 -21.58 13.98
CA CYS A 4 5.65 -22.62 14.91
C CYS A 4 4.56 -22.93 15.95
N ARG A 5 4.54 -24.17 16.45
CA ARG A 5 3.51 -24.63 17.40
C ARG A 5 3.45 -23.77 18.67
N GLU A 6 4.60 -23.33 19.17
CA GLU A 6 4.74 -22.50 20.37
C GLU A 6 4.15 -21.10 20.17
N SER A 7 4.37 -20.47 19.01
CA SER A 7 3.76 -19.17 18.70
C SER A 7 2.24 -19.24 18.63
N ARG A 8 1.66 -20.37 18.16
CA ARG A 8 0.21 -20.57 18.18
C ARG A 8 -0.39 -20.72 19.58
N GLN A 9 0.43 -21.06 20.58
CA GLN A 9 -0.01 -21.18 21.97
C GLN A 9 0.12 -19.87 22.74
N ASN A 10 1.02 -18.98 22.32
CA ASN A 10 1.38 -17.77 23.05
C ASN A 10 0.97 -16.45 22.37
N ALA A 11 0.48 -16.51 21.13
CA ALA A 11 -0.02 -15.35 20.38
C ALA A 11 -1.36 -15.70 19.69
N PRO A 12 -2.22 -14.69 19.42
CA PRO A 12 -3.60 -14.89 18.95
C PRO A 12 -3.66 -15.25 17.45
N TYR A 13 -2.90 -16.26 17.03
CA TYR A 13 -2.93 -16.77 15.67
C TYR A 13 -4.18 -17.62 15.43
N GLN A 14 -4.90 -17.34 14.35
CA GLN A 14 -6.04 -18.12 13.90
C GLN A 14 -5.85 -18.66 12.49
N LYS A 15 -6.53 -19.77 12.15
CA LYS A 15 -6.56 -20.29 10.78
C LYS A 15 -7.43 -19.37 9.93
N ALA A 16 -6.85 -18.70 8.95
CA ALA A 16 -7.56 -17.71 8.13
C ALA A 16 -7.75 -18.18 6.68
N PHE A 17 -6.65 -18.47 5.99
CA PHE A 17 -6.68 -18.73 4.54
C PHE A 17 -6.40 -20.20 4.22
N LEU A 18 -7.09 -20.70 3.20
CA LEU A 18 -6.83 -22.01 2.64
C LEU A 18 -5.85 -21.87 1.47
N THR A 19 -4.67 -22.45 1.62
CA THR A 19 -3.66 -22.55 0.56
C THR A 19 -3.74 -23.92 -0.09
N ILE A 20 -4.02 -23.94 -1.39
CA ILE A 20 -3.93 -25.13 -2.24
C ILE A 20 -2.57 -25.07 -2.92
N ILE A 21 -1.70 -26.03 -2.63
CA ILE A 21 -0.42 -26.16 -3.35
C ILE A 21 -0.67 -27.03 -4.58
N PRO A 22 -0.37 -26.56 -5.80
CA PRO A 22 -0.50 -27.38 -7.00
C PRO A 22 0.28 -28.69 -6.83
N ASN A 23 -0.39 -29.83 -7.09
CA ASN A 23 0.14 -31.20 -6.97
C ASN A 23 0.28 -31.75 -5.53
N GLU A 24 -0.24 -31.07 -4.50
CA GLU A 24 -0.42 -31.68 -3.17
C GLU A 24 -1.91 -31.89 -2.88
N SER A 25 -2.26 -33.07 -2.36
CA SER A 25 -3.63 -33.38 -1.90
C SER A 25 -3.98 -32.76 -0.54
N ASP A 26 -3.00 -32.16 0.14
CA ASP A 26 -3.16 -31.63 1.48
C ASP A 26 -3.60 -30.17 1.47
N ILE A 27 -4.75 -29.94 2.10
CA ILE A 27 -5.26 -28.60 2.42
C ILE A 27 -4.36 -27.99 3.49
N ARG A 28 -3.65 -26.90 3.16
CA ARG A 28 -2.84 -26.17 4.15
C ARG A 28 -3.56 -24.89 4.55
N TYR A 29 -3.61 -24.62 5.85
CA TYR A 29 -4.12 -23.36 6.37
C TYR A 29 -2.97 -22.40 6.65
N ALA A 30 -3.13 -21.13 6.25
CA ALA A 30 -2.32 -20.04 6.76
C ALA A 30 -2.86 -19.65 8.14
N TRP A 31 -1.97 -19.65 9.13
CA TRP A 31 -2.23 -19.07 10.43
C TRP A 31 -1.83 -17.61 10.41
N VAL A 32 -2.70 -16.75 10.93
CA VAL A 32 -2.58 -15.30 10.85
C VAL A 32 -2.94 -14.69 12.20
N ASN A 33 -2.15 -13.73 12.64
CA ASN A 33 -2.49 -12.76 13.65
C ASN A 33 -2.79 -11.43 12.94
N PHE A 34 -4.07 -11.11 12.74
CA PHE A 34 -4.46 -9.93 11.95
C PHE A 34 -4.05 -8.59 12.57
N HIS A 35 -3.67 -8.59 13.85
CA HIS A 35 -3.15 -7.38 14.50
C HIS A 35 -1.70 -7.09 14.11
N GLU A 36 -0.89 -8.14 14.03
CA GLU A 36 0.57 -8.04 13.87
C GLU A 36 1.02 -8.28 12.42
N ASP A 37 0.44 -9.28 11.77
CA ASP A 37 0.90 -9.75 10.48
C ASP A 37 0.44 -8.84 9.34
N MET A 38 1.34 -8.59 8.40
CA MET A 38 1.00 -8.00 7.10
C MET A 38 0.56 -9.09 6.12
N ILE A 39 -0.68 -8.99 5.64
CA ILE A 39 -1.18 -9.88 4.59
C ILE A 39 -0.60 -9.43 3.25
N CYS A 40 0.16 -10.30 2.60
CA CYS A 40 0.82 -9.99 1.35
C CYS A 40 0.18 -10.77 0.19
N LEU A 41 -0.41 -10.06 -0.75
CA LEU A 41 -0.90 -10.59 -2.01
C LEU A 41 0.18 -10.46 -3.10
N ALA A 42 0.30 -11.49 -3.93
CA ALA A 42 1.21 -11.51 -5.07
C ALA A 42 0.67 -10.72 -6.28
N ASP A 43 -0.63 -10.39 -6.26
CA ASP A 43 -1.31 -9.54 -7.21
C ASP A 43 -2.30 -8.61 -6.48
N TRP A 44 -3.07 -7.84 -7.23
CA TRP A 44 -4.03 -6.84 -6.72
C TRP A 44 -5.40 -7.42 -6.35
N LYS A 45 -5.58 -8.75 -6.38
CA LYS A 45 -6.89 -9.40 -6.20
C LYS A 45 -7.31 -9.46 -4.75
N VAL A 46 -7.67 -8.31 -4.20
CA VAL A 46 -8.13 -8.16 -2.82
C VAL A 46 -9.42 -8.93 -2.54
N GLU A 47 -10.22 -9.26 -3.56
CA GLU A 47 -11.43 -10.08 -3.44
C GLU A 47 -11.15 -11.50 -2.92
N LEU A 48 -9.90 -11.98 -3.05
CA LEU A 48 -9.47 -13.26 -2.46
C LEU A 48 -9.48 -13.22 -0.92
N LEU A 49 -9.59 -12.03 -0.33
CA LEU A 49 -9.61 -11.80 1.11
C LEU A 49 -11.01 -11.62 1.69
N ALA A 50 -12.07 -11.74 0.87
CA ALA A 50 -13.49 -11.50 1.21
C ALA A 50 -13.95 -11.99 2.59
N CYS A 51 -13.46 -13.15 3.05
CA CYS A 51 -13.85 -13.71 4.33
C CYS A 51 -13.26 -13.00 5.56
N HIS A 52 -12.23 -12.18 5.39
CA HIS A 52 -11.44 -11.57 6.47
C HIS A 52 -11.14 -10.08 6.24
N GLU A 53 -11.74 -9.43 5.24
CA GLU A 53 -11.44 -8.04 4.86
C GLU A 53 -11.55 -7.09 6.06
N ARG A 54 -12.56 -7.29 6.90
CA ARG A 54 -12.83 -6.47 8.11
C ARG A 54 -11.88 -6.74 9.27
N ASP A 55 -11.16 -7.85 9.25
CA ASP A 55 -10.17 -8.19 10.27
C ASP A 55 -8.77 -7.69 9.90
N ILE A 56 -8.48 -7.54 8.60
CA ILE A 56 -7.14 -7.21 8.10
C ILE A 56 -6.77 -5.77 8.43
N GLN A 57 -5.74 -5.61 9.26
CA GLN A 57 -5.22 -4.30 9.66
C GLN A 57 -4.04 -3.83 8.80
N ARG A 58 -3.29 -4.76 8.21
CA ARG A 58 -2.05 -4.48 7.47
C ARG A 58 -2.07 -5.27 6.16
N LEU A 59 -2.11 -4.56 5.03
CA LEU A 59 -2.22 -5.16 3.71
C LEU A 59 -1.07 -4.72 2.82
N ARG A 60 -0.52 -5.65 2.05
CA ARG A 60 0.35 -5.37 0.91
C ARG A 60 -0.18 -6.11 -0.31
N PHE A 61 -0.29 -5.43 -1.44
CA PHE A 61 -0.50 -6.10 -2.73
C PHE A 61 0.58 -5.68 -3.72
N THR A 62 0.90 -6.59 -4.64
CA THR A 62 1.84 -6.33 -5.72
C THR A 62 1.09 -5.92 -6.97
N VAL A 63 1.49 -4.80 -7.55
CA VAL A 63 1.00 -4.29 -8.83
C VAL A 63 1.50 -5.21 -9.95
N PRO A 64 0.63 -5.67 -10.86
CA PRO A 64 1.02 -6.54 -11.96
C PRO A 64 1.87 -5.78 -12.99
N GLU A 65 2.68 -6.50 -13.75
CA GLU A 65 3.53 -5.91 -14.79
C GLU A 65 2.78 -5.73 -16.12
N GLY A 66 3.29 -4.84 -16.98
CA GLY A 66 2.79 -4.60 -18.33
C GLY A 66 1.39 -3.96 -18.37
N ASN A 67 0.64 -4.21 -19.45
CA ASN A 67 -0.67 -3.58 -19.70
C ASN A 67 -1.67 -3.78 -18.55
N ILE A 68 -1.58 -4.90 -17.82
CA ILE A 68 -2.48 -5.15 -16.68
C ILE A 68 -2.15 -4.18 -15.53
N GLY A 69 -0.86 -3.88 -15.32
CA GLY A 69 -0.41 -2.88 -14.36
C GLY A 69 -0.90 -1.48 -14.68
N GLU A 70 -0.82 -1.09 -15.96
CA GLU A 70 -1.32 0.21 -16.43
C GLU A 70 -2.84 0.35 -16.24
N LEU A 71 -3.62 -0.67 -16.63
CA LEU A 71 -5.06 -0.69 -16.41
C LEU A 71 -5.41 -0.66 -14.92
N PHE A 72 -4.64 -1.37 -14.10
CA PHE A 72 -4.85 -1.37 -12.65
C PHE A 72 -4.50 -0.02 -12.04
N TYR A 73 -3.43 0.65 -12.47
CA TYR A 73 -3.10 2.01 -12.06
C TYR A 73 -4.26 2.97 -12.36
N GLU A 74 -4.78 2.97 -13.60
CA GLU A 74 -5.90 3.84 -13.98
C GLU A 74 -7.16 3.56 -13.15
N TYR A 75 -7.49 2.28 -12.95
CA TYR A 75 -8.60 1.89 -12.08
C TYR A 75 -8.38 2.35 -10.64
N PHE A 76 -7.19 2.11 -10.09
CA PHE A 76 -6.84 2.44 -8.71
C PHE A 76 -6.86 3.94 -8.47
N PHE A 77 -6.29 4.73 -9.38
CA PHE A 77 -6.30 6.20 -9.32
C PHE A 77 -7.71 6.77 -9.16
N HIS A 78 -8.72 6.16 -9.78
CA HIS A 78 -10.11 6.61 -9.69
C HIS A 78 -10.95 5.89 -8.62
N ASN A 79 -10.58 4.68 -8.22
CA ASN A 79 -11.46 3.78 -7.45
C ASN A 79 -10.78 3.15 -6.22
N SER A 80 -9.63 3.63 -5.78
CA SER A 80 -8.89 3.09 -4.62
C SER A 80 -9.75 2.99 -3.35
N HIS A 81 -10.57 4.01 -3.07
CA HIS A 81 -11.49 4.01 -1.93
C HIS A 81 -12.57 2.92 -2.02
N GLU A 82 -13.13 2.67 -3.21
CA GLU A 82 -14.12 1.61 -3.43
C GLU A 82 -13.48 0.23 -3.36
N LEU A 83 -12.28 0.06 -3.93
CA LEU A 83 -11.51 -1.18 -3.88
C LEU A 83 -11.23 -1.61 -2.43
N LEU A 84 -11.02 -0.64 -1.55
CA LEU A 84 -10.61 -0.87 -0.16
C LEU A 84 -11.77 -0.70 0.85
N LYS A 85 -13.01 -0.48 0.40
CA LYS A 85 -14.11 -0.08 1.29
C LYS A 85 -14.47 -1.10 2.38
N GLU A 86 -14.36 -2.39 2.08
CA GLU A 86 -14.71 -3.46 3.04
C GLU A 86 -13.59 -3.72 4.05
N PHE A 87 -12.39 -3.16 3.82
CA PHE A 87 -11.25 -3.26 4.73
C PHE A 87 -11.34 -2.24 5.85
N THR A 88 -12.40 -2.31 6.65
CA THR A 88 -12.75 -1.28 7.65
C THR A 88 -11.77 -1.16 8.82
N ALA A 89 -10.89 -2.15 9.01
CA ALA A 89 -9.86 -2.14 10.06
C ALA A 89 -8.46 -1.81 9.51
N LEU A 90 -8.33 -1.52 8.21
CA LEU A 90 -7.06 -1.28 7.55
C LEU A 90 -6.40 -0.01 8.10
N ARG A 91 -5.22 -0.16 8.69
CA ARG A 91 -4.41 0.93 9.24
C ARG A 91 -3.05 1.09 8.58
N GLU A 92 -2.62 0.13 7.76
CA GLU A 92 -1.35 0.18 7.03
C GLU A 92 -1.51 -0.49 5.67
N LEU A 93 -1.16 0.22 4.60
CA LEU A 93 -1.28 -0.25 3.23
C LEU A 93 0.03 -0.09 2.48
N HIS A 94 0.56 -1.19 1.94
CA HIS A 94 1.75 -1.17 1.10
C HIS A 94 1.39 -1.51 -0.36
N ILE A 95 1.73 -0.62 -1.28
CA ILE A 95 1.56 -0.82 -2.72
C ILE A 95 2.92 -1.17 -3.30
N ALA A 96 3.12 -2.43 -3.67
CA ALA A 96 4.41 -2.92 -4.17
C ALA A 96 4.48 -2.86 -5.70
N ILE A 97 5.43 -2.11 -6.25
CA ILE A 97 5.47 -1.72 -7.66
C ILE A 97 6.84 -2.08 -8.24
N LYS A 98 6.87 -2.75 -9.40
CA LYS A 98 8.14 -3.11 -10.05
C LYS A 98 8.62 -2.05 -11.05
N GLN A 99 7.74 -1.53 -11.93
CA GLN A 99 8.00 -0.40 -12.84
C GLN A 99 6.77 -0.10 -13.74
N PRO A 100 6.56 1.15 -14.18
CA PRO A 100 7.18 2.39 -13.68
C PRO A 100 6.58 2.79 -12.31
N CYS A 101 7.45 3.02 -11.31
CA CYS A 101 7.03 3.27 -9.93
C CYS A 101 6.55 4.71 -9.68
N LEU A 102 7.24 5.70 -10.26
CA LEU A 102 7.01 7.12 -9.93
C LEU A 102 5.63 7.64 -10.32
N ILE A 103 4.97 7.09 -11.36
CA ILE A 103 3.64 7.55 -11.76
C ILE A 103 2.61 7.39 -10.63
N TRP A 104 2.85 6.48 -9.68
CA TRP A 104 1.97 6.24 -8.54
C TRP A 104 1.91 7.42 -7.56
N GLY A 105 2.87 8.36 -7.61
CA GLY A 105 2.78 9.59 -6.81
C GLY A 105 1.58 10.46 -7.16
N SER A 106 1.01 10.33 -8.36
CA SER A 106 -0.26 10.99 -8.70
C SER A 106 -1.44 10.48 -7.88
N THR A 107 -1.36 9.26 -7.32
CA THR A 107 -2.47 8.63 -6.59
C THR A 107 -2.62 9.14 -5.16
N VAL A 108 -1.63 9.89 -4.65
CA VAL A 108 -1.57 10.36 -3.26
C VAL A 108 -2.71 11.33 -2.97
N ASP A 109 -2.92 12.31 -3.86
CA ASP A 109 -4.05 13.26 -3.82
C ASP A 109 -5.35 12.69 -4.42
N GLY A 110 -5.41 11.36 -4.58
CA GLY A 110 -6.55 10.66 -5.17
C GLY A 110 -7.78 10.62 -4.24
N PRO A 111 -8.76 9.77 -4.56
CA PRO A 111 -10.01 9.67 -3.80
C PRO A 111 -9.86 8.98 -2.42
N GLY A 112 -8.64 8.71 -1.97
CA GLY A 112 -8.32 8.08 -0.68
C GLY A 112 -8.20 6.57 -0.71
N TYR A 113 -7.96 5.95 0.46
CA TYR A 113 -7.58 4.55 0.60
C TYR A 113 -8.54 3.75 1.50
N GLY A 114 -9.83 4.09 1.44
CA GLY A 114 -10.87 3.49 2.28
C GLY A 114 -10.70 3.93 3.74
N ALA A 115 -10.65 2.98 4.67
CA ALA A 115 -10.43 3.28 6.09
C ALA A 115 -8.97 3.59 6.45
N CYS A 116 -8.02 3.30 5.54
CA CYS A 116 -6.60 3.56 5.79
C CYS A 116 -6.28 5.04 5.58
N PHE A 117 -5.73 5.69 6.61
CA PHE A 117 -5.23 7.05 6.48
C PHE A 117 -4.05 7.12 5.49
N ALA A 118 -4.00 8.19 4.69
CA ALA A 118 -2.98 8.39 3.65
C ALA A 118 -1.55 8.35 4.21
N GLU A 119 -1.35 8.90 5.42
CA GLU A 119 -0.07 8.88 6.16
C GLU A 119 0.46 7.46 6.46
N ASN A 120 -0.39 6.43 6.40
CA ASN A 120 -0.02 5.03 6.62
C ASN A 120 0.06 4.21 5.33
N VAL A 121 -0.04 4.87 4.18
CA VAL A 121 0.19 4.26 2.87
C VAL A 121 1.67 4.35 2.53
N ARG A 122 2.24 3.24 2.06
CA ARG A 122 3.62 3.16 1.61
C ARG A 122 3.70 2.58 0.20
N PHE A 123 4.66 3.07 -0.56
CA PHE A 123 4.95 2.62 -1.90
C PHE A 123 6.30 1.89 -1.89
N LEU A 124 6.27 0.59 -2.16
CA LEU A 124 7.46 -0.25 -2.19
C LEU A 124 7.93 -0.42 -3.64
N ASP A 125 9.06 0.17 -3.98
CA ASP A 125 9.74 -0.13 -5.24
C ASP A 125 10.42 -1.49 -5.13
N LEU A 126 9.89 -2.48 -5.85
CA LEU A 126 10.43 -3.84 -5.90
C LEU A 126 11.77 -3.94 -6.65
N THR A 127 12.17 -2.92 -7.42
CA THR A 127 13.47 -2.87 -8.09
C THR A 127 14.58 -2.47 -7.13
N THR A 128 14.36 -1.40 -6.35
CA THR A 128 15.40 -0.83 -5.47
C THR A 128 15.26 -1.28 -4.01
N GLY A 129 14.08 -1.76 -3.62
CA GLY A 129 13.72 -2.04 -2.23
C GLY A 129 13.37 -0.80 -1.42
N LEU A 130 13.31 0.38 -2.03
CA LEU A 130 12.91 1.61 -1.35
C LEU A 130 11.44 1.56 -0.96
N LEU A 131 11.16 1.98 0.27
CA LEU A 131 9.81 2.10 0.81
C LEU A 131 9.55 3.58 1.08
N LEU A 132 8.74 4.19 0.22
CA LEU A 132 8.43 5.62 0.27
C LEU A 132 7.09 5.85 0.96
N THR A 133 7.01 6.93 1.72
CA THR A 133 5.74 7.52 2.17
C THR A 133 4.95 8.09 0.99
N GLY A 134 3.69 8.46 1.22
CA GLY A 134 2.89 9.18 0.22
C GLY A 134 3.60 10.46 -0.25
N HIS A 135 4.02 11.31 0.68
CA HIS A 135 4.71 12.57 0.37
C HIS A 135 6.02 12.38 -0.39
N GLU A 136 6.86 11.42 0.02
CA GLU A 136 8.11 11.14 -0.70
C GLU A 136 7.85 10.65 -2.13
N MET A 137 6.83 9.81 -2.32
CA MET A 137 6.44 9.31 -3.64
C MET A 137 5.87 10.43 -4.51
N GLU A 138 5.02 11.29 -3.95
CA GLU A 138 4.44 12.44 -4.64
C GLU A 138 5.52 13.45 -5.05
N LEU A 139 6.43 13.78 -4.15
CA LEU A 139 7.56 14.67 -4.44
C LEU A 139 8.42 14.11 -5.57
N ALA A 140 8.76 12.83 -5.50
CA ALA A 140 9.53 12.16 -6.55
C ALA A 140 8.79 12.16 -7.91
N TYR A 141 7.46 12.00 -7.89
CA TYR A 141 6.62 12.12 -9.09
C TYR A 141 6.64 13.53 -9.67
N ARG A 142 6.31 14.55 -8.86
CA ARG A 142 6.27 15.96 -9.29
C ARG A 142 7.63 16.39 -9.85
N TRP A 143 8.70 16.00 -9.17
CA TRP A 143 10.06 16.23 -9.62
C TRP A 143 10.33 15.60 -10.98
N ALA A 144 9.98 14.32 -11.16
CA ALA A 144 10.18 13.63 -12.44
C ALA A 144 9.40 14.29 -13.58
N VAL A 145 8.18 14.77 -13.32
CA VAL A 145 7.34 15.47 -14.31
C VAL A 145 7.93 16.84 -14.68
N GLN A 146 8.38 17.62 -13.70
CA GLN A 146 8.85 18.99 -13.90
C GLN A 146 10.28 19.06 -14.47
N HIS A 147 11.16 18.17 -13.99
CA HIS A 147 12.59 18.20 -14.28
C HIS A 147 13.04 17.05 -15.20
N GLY A 148 12.11 16.28 -15.75
CA GLY A 148 12.40 15.15 -16.64
C GLY A 148 13.17 14.02 -15.96
N GLY A 149 13.08 13.90 -14.64
CA GLY A 149 13.83 12.94 -13.84
C GLY A 149 15.33 13.23 -13.71
N MET A 150 15.79 14.41 -14.13
CA MET A 150 17.15 14.87 -13.82
C MET A 150 17.18 15.41 -12.39
N ALA A 151 18.19 15.05 -11.62
CA ALA A 151 18.49 15.75 -10.37
C ALA A 151 19.47 16.89 -10.68
N PRO A 152 19.07 18.18 -10.69
CA PRO A 152 20.01 19.24 -10.38
C PRO A 152 20.45 19.10 -8.93
N ASP A 153 21.43 19.90 -8.53
CA ASP A 153 22.05 19.93 -7.20
C ASP A 153 21.08 19.55 -6.06
N MET A 154 21.41 18.48 -5.31
CA MET A 154 20.52 17.87 -4.29
C MET A 154 20.43 18.71 -3.00
N ASP A 155 21.13 19.85 -2.96
CA ASP A 155 21.28 20.69 -1.77
C ASP A 155 19.96 21.32 -1.29
N GLY A 156 18.90 21.33 -2.11
CA GLY A 156 17.59 21.90 -1.79
C GLY A 156 16.47 20.90 -1.47
N TYR A 157 16.74 19.59 -1.48
CA TYR A 157 15.70 18.56 -1.33
C TYR A 157 14.95 18.66 -0.01
N ASP A 158 15.67 18.89 1.10
CA ASP A 158 15.08 18.99 2.43
C ASP A 158 14.14 20.21 2.53
N ASP A 159 14.47 21.32 1.88
CA ASP A 159 13.65 22.53 1.86
C ASP A 159 12.36 22.32 1.04
N GLU A 160 12.43 21.62 -0.10
CA GLU A 160 11.25 21.27 -0.91
C GLU A 160 10.33 20.27 -0.19
N LEU A 161 10.91 19.30 0.51
CA LEU A 161 10.15 18.35 1.34
C LEU A 161 9.43 19.08 2.47
N HIS A 162 10.13 19.98 3.19
CA HIS A 162 9.52 20.80 4.24
C HIS A 162 8.40 21.70 3.70
N PHE A 163 8.59 22.36 2.56
CA PHE A 163 7.55 23.15 1.92
C PHE A 163 6.29 22.32 1.61
N THR A 164 6.47 21.08 1.16
CA THR A 164 5.36 20.18 0.82
C THR A 164 4.57 19.78 2.06
N LEU A 165 5.27 19.43 3.15
CA LEU A 165 4.65 19.11 4.45
C LEU A 165 3.93 20.32 5.06
N ASP A 166 4.52 21.51 4.98
CA ASP A 166 3.94 22.73 5.55
C ASP A 166 2.68 23.18 4.81
N ASN A 167 2.63 23.04 3.49
CA ASN A 167 1.53 23.54 2.68
C ASN A 167 0.25 22.67 2.76
N GLU A 168 0.33 21.44 3.28
CA GLU A 168 -0.85 20.64 3.65
C GLU A 168 -1.48 21.09 4.96
N SER A 169 -0.68 21.55 5.93
CA SER A 169 -1.18 22.04 7.23
C SER A 169 -2.02 23.32 7.13
N VAL A 170 -1.94 24.03 6.00
CA VAL A 170 -2.71 25.26 5.74
C VAL A 170 -4.20 24.98 5.49
N TRP A 171 -4.59 23.74 5.16
CA TRP A 171 -5.99 23.38 4.92
C TRP A 171 -6.76 22.90 6.16
N GLU A 172 -6.09 22.71 7.31
CA GLU A 172 -6.75 22.32 8.57
C GLU A 172 -7.16 23.50 9.47
N VAL A 173 -6.84 24.74 9.12
CA VAL A 173 -7.26 25.93 9.90
C VAL A 173 -8.29 26.75 9.14
N GLY A 174 -9.46 26.13 8.96
CA GLY A 174 -10.69 26.78 8.53
C GLY A 174 -11.81 26.52 9.53
N GLU A 175 -11.56 26.76 10.82
CA GLU A 175 -12.65 26.83 11.80
C GLU A 175 -13.59 27.98 11.45
N ILE A 176 -14.86 27.62 11.48
CA ILE A 176 -16.06 28.37 11.23
C ILE A 176 -16.19 29.52 12.23
N ASP A 177 -16.48 30.73 11.73
CA ASP A 177 -17.25 31.76 12.44
C ASP A 177 -18.52 32.07 11.61
#